data_AF-W7QIS4-F1
#
_entry.id   AF-W7QIS4-F1
#
_cell.length_a   1.000
_cell.length_b   1.000
_cell.length_c   1.000
_cell.angle_alpha   90.00
_cell.angle_beta   90.00
_cell.angle_gamma   90.00
#
_symmetry.space_group_name_H-M   'P 1'
#
loop_
_entity.id
_entity.type
_entity.pdbx_description
1 polymer ?
#
loop_
_entity_poly.entity_id
_entity_poly.type
_entity_poly.pdbx_seq_one_letter_code
_entity_poly.pdbx_strand_id
1 'polypeptide(L)'
;MKLIKRNTVNSMLVLKKTALAVVIGSSALLLNACSSSNSEMTSADLSEQEFLAKRSALIAKHSVKDKVFATLQAQVKPGDSESAEYWRWRIDQYLYGQYPEYQPIYDAYKKGKGFHDIYEMPPEQLGPKKPVPDRLPALPADYFSENLPGNPHAGWHDVVGNKIYITYQGKLTDPYIASFDMVTKQWEGPYKAAESTLSKGDRKIDSHGRPIIEIDSKGHLHLIYGGHGGEREDGLNPMSIDTPHAGGRMLHVMSEKPYDISKFVYVNDITPYASYTASEKMANGDIYLFTRAGTHKSPWVYYKMPAGQSKFEAPVIFTWPVPQPHNPINVDTFYIKPLRVSDTEIAISSLWHECNFLEYHDKTTYSRVNVYYMKLDTTTGDFYNAQGEKLPIPITLDIANAKTLAFDSTQREETPFGTDPLILEDGRPAVAYQARTKDYREMRMVSYNNGQWVHSQPMPGTSKRTLRDANNKEINKIVSLETLGDSKQSNNAVVVYKDAKGNSVFATATSTNGQDWRVDKEQFSLSKARIMMEAVKDKSDNTVGVILSIKRGAAQRLYLWQDGALRGV
;
A
#
# COMPACT_ATOMS: atom_id res chain seq x y z
N MET A 1 -14.27 24.88 47.75
CA MET A 1 -15.25 25.64 48.55
C MET A 1 -15.07 27.13 48.24
N LYS A 2 -16.11 27.77 47.70
CA LYS A 2 -16.28 29.19 47.27
C LYS A 2 -15.48 29.65 46.01
N LEU A 3 -16.03 29.83 44.79
CA LEU A 3 -17.14 30.68 44.26
C LEU A 3 -16.91 32.19 44.52
N ILE A 4 -17.03 33.21 43.63
CA ILE A 4 -17.57 33.52 42.28
C ILE A 4 -17.02 34.94 41.90
N LYS A 5 -16.80 35.29 40.61
CA LYS A 5 -17.50 36.37 39.85
C LYS A 5 -16.84 36.77 38.53
N ARG A 6 -17.60 36.50 37.47
CA ARG A 6 -17.63 37.15 36.15
C ARG A 6 -17.89 38.65 36.27
N ASN A 7 -17.48 39.42 35.25
CA ASN A 7 -18.30 40.49 34.70
C ASN A 7 -18.08 40.68 33.19
N THR A 8 -19.20 41.04 32.56
CA THR A 8 -19.59 41.17 31.15
C THR A 8 -19.17 42.51 30.51
N VAL A 9 -18.78 42.52 29.22
CA VAL A 9 -19.52 42.99 28.01
C VAL A 9 -19.92 44.47 27.96
N ASN A 10 -19.41 45.19 26.94
CA ASN A 10 -20.06 46.17 26.03
C ASN A 10 -18.95 47.01 25.35
N SER A 11 -19.05 47.55 24.14
CA SER A 11 -20.12 47.66 23.14
C SER A 11 -19.52 48.22 21.83
N MET A 12 -20.26 47.98 20.75
CA MET A 12 -20.17 48.56 19.39
C MET A 12 -19.78 50.04 19.29
N LEU A 13 -19.12 50.39 18.18
CA LEU A 13 -19.36 51.66 17.47
C LEU A 13 -19.55 51.39 15.97
N VAL A 14 -20.57 52.03 15.41
CA VAL A 14 -21.08 51.92 14.03
C VAL A 14 -21.02 53.31 13.39
N LEU A 15 -21.08 53.35 12.05
CA LEU A 15 -21.36 54.48 11.12
C LEU A 15 -20.12 55.33 10.72
N LYS A 16 -19.94 55.79 9.47
CA LYS A 16 -20.89 56.01 8.36
C LYS A 16 -20.16 56.18 7.01
N LYS A 17 -20.90 55.89 5.93
CA LYS A 17 -20.61 56.12 4.50
C LYS A 17 -20.64 57.61 4.11
N THR A 18 -19.86 57.97 3.07
CA THR A 18 -20.15 58.81 1.87
C THR A 18 -18.80 59.19 1.22
N ALA A 19 -18.61 59.46 -0.07
CA ALA A 19 -19.35 59.31 -1.31
C ALA A 19 -18.34 59.50 -2.47
N LEU A 20 -18.77 59.01 -3.64
CA LEU A 20 -18.25 59.13 -5.00
C LEU A 20 -17.65 60.50 -5.40
N ALA A 21 -16.52 60.49 -6.12
CA ALA A 21 -16.18 61.50 -7.12
C ALA A 21 -15.27 60.90 -8.21
N VAL A 22 -15.69 61.12 -9.45
CA VAL A 22 -15.10 60.73 -10.73
C VAL A 22 -14.01 61.74 -11.10
N VAL A 23 -12.84 61.26 -11.58
CA VAL A 23 -12.00 62.01 -12.54
C VAL A 23 -11.44 61.04 -13.58
N ILE A 24 -11.70 61.43 -14.83
CA ILE A 24 -11.28 60.86 -16.12
C ILE A 24 -9.82 61.27 -16.37
N GLY A 25 -8.99 60.37 -16.91
CA GLY A 25 -7.62 60.74 -17.30
C GLY A 25 -6.76 59.59 -17.81
N SER A 26 -7.12 59.07 -18.99
CA SER A 26 -6.28 58.53 -20.06
C SER A 26 -4.79 58.26 -19.77
N SER A 27 -4.36 57.00 -19.87
CA SER A 27 -3.08 56.62 -20.47
C SER A 27 -3.16 55.18 -20.96
N ALA A 28 -3.21 55.05 -22.28
CA ALA A 28 -3.24 53.80 -23.01
C ALA A 28 -1.85 53.14 -23.00
N LEU A 29 -1.81 51.87 -22.61
CA LEU A 29 -0.80 50.91 -23.07
C LEU A 29 -1.57 49.62 -23.43
N LEU A 30 -2.16 49.67 -24.62
CA LEU A 30 -2.64 48.51 -25.37
C LEU A 30 -1.45 47.96 -26.16
N LEU A 31 -0.97 46.75 -25.86
CA LEU A 31 -0.37 45.87 -26.86
C LEU A 31 -0.64 44.39 -26.53
N ASN A 32 -1.48 43.80 -27.39
CA ASN A 32 -1.57 42.39 -27.81
C ASN A 32 -1.94 41.30 -26.79
N ALA A 33 -3.22 41.28 -26.42
CA ALA A 33 -3.96 40.01 -26.36
C ALA A 33 -4.37 39.62 -27.79
N CYS A 34 -3.50 38.90 -28.49
CA CYS A 34 -3.93 38.16 -29.68
C CYS A 34 -4.70 36.94 -29.21
N SER A 35 -6.01 36.98 -29.44
CA SER A 35 -6.85 35.81 -29.59
C SER A 35 -6.25 34.90 -30.67
N SER A 36 -5.47 33.88 -30.27
CA SER A 36 -5.31 32.72 -31.12
C SER A 36 -6.63 31.97 -31.06
N SER A 37 -7.40 32.09 -32.14
CA SER A 37 -8.29 31.04 -32.58
C SER A 37 -7.74 29.68 -32.18
N ASN A 38 -8.57 28.85 -31.53
CA ASN A 38 -8.38 27.41 -31.51
C ASN A 38 -8.35 26.93 -32.97
N SER A 39 -7.20 27.04 -33.62
CA SER A 39 -6.82 26.02 -34.56
C SER A 39 -6.68 24.77 -33.73
N GLU A 40 -7.60 23.82 -33.90
CA GLU A 40 -7.21 22.42 -33.78
C GLU A 40 -5.89 22.29 -34.55
N MET A 41 -4.77 22.27 -33.83
CA MET A 41 -3.54 21.74 -34.39
C MET A 41 -3.88 20.28 -34.65
N THR A 42 -4.20 19.98 -35.90
CA THR A 42 -3.99 18.67 -36.47
C THR A 42 -2.49 18.38 -36.32
N SER A 43 -2.08 17.91 -35.14
CA SER A 43 -0.73 17.43 -34.90
C SER A 43 -0.56 16.22 -35.81
N ALA A 44 0.15 16.41 -36.91
CA ALA A 44 0.50 15.33 -37.83
C ALA A 44 1.06 14.14 -37.04
N ASP A 45 0.56 12.94 -37.34
CA ASP A 45 1.10 11.71 -36.75
C ASP A 45 2.61 11.66 -37.03
N LEU A 46 3.42 11.50 -35.98
CA LEU A 46 4.87 11.51 -36.11
C LEU A 46 5.30 10.26 -36.88
N SER A 47 6.04 10.41 -37.98
CA SER A 47 6.57 9.25 -38.71
C SER A 47 7.56 8.48 -37.86
N GLU A 48 7.73 7.17 -38.11
CA GLU A 48 8.68 6.34 -37.37
C GLU A 48 10.12 6.88 -37.49
N GLN A 49 10.50 7.34 -38.68
CA GLN A 49 11.83 7.92 -38.90
C GLN A 49 12.05 9.18 -38.04
N GLU A 50 11.07 10.08 -37.98
CA GLU A 50 11.16 11.28 -37.13
C GLU A 50 11.14 10.93 -35.64
N PHE A 51 10.33 9.96 -35.23
CA PHE A 51 10.31 9.43 -33.88
C PHE A 51 11.69 8.89 -33.46
N LEU A 52 12.27 8.00 -34.25
CA LEU A 52 13.57 7.39 -33.97
C LEU A 52 14.70 8.44 -33.96
N ALA A 53 14.64 9.44 -34.84
CA ALA A 53 15.60 10.55 -34.86
C ALA A 53 15.54 11.38 -33.57
N LYS A 54 14.33 11.79 -33.16
CA LYS A 54 14.12 12.57 -31.92
C LYS A 54 14.50 11.78 -30.67
N ARG A 55 14.10 10.51 -30.61
CA ARG A 55 14.48 9.56 -29.55
C ARG A 55 16.00 9.45 -29.42
N SER A 56 16.70 9.22 -30.53
CA SER A 56 18.16 9.06 -30.54
C SER A 56 18.88 10.35 -30.11
N ALA A 57 18.37 11.52 -30.52
CA ALA A 57 18.91 12.80 -30.10
C ALA A 57 18.81 13.02 -28.58
N LEU A 58 17.71 12.61 -27.95
CA LEU A 58 17.55 12.70 -26.50
C LEU A 58 18.46 11.72 -25.76
N ILE A 59 18.59 10.48 -26.24
CA ILE A 59 19.53 9.51 -25.67
C ILE A 59 20.96 10.06 -25.73
N ALA A 60 21.38 10.59 -26.88
CA ALA A 60 22.71 11.18 -27.05
C ALA A 60 22.94 12.38 -26.11
N LYS A 61 21.95 13.27 -25.97
CA LYS A 61 21.99 14.43 -25.07
C LYS A 61 22.23 14.01 -23.62
N HIS A 62 21.50 13.00 -23.13
CA HIS A 62 21.52 12.63 -21.72
C HIS A 62 22.63 11.63 -21.36
N SER A 63 23.08 10.81 -22.32
CA SER A 63 24.17 9.84 -22.12
C SER A 63 25.50 10.47 -21.72
N VAL A 64 25.66 11.80 -21.87
CA VAL A 64 26.84 12.55 -21.40
C VAL A 64 26.99 12.48 -19.87
N LYS A 65 25.87 12.40 -19.14
CA LYS A 65 25.86 12.40 -17.66
C LYS A 65 25.18 11.16 -17.08
N ASP A 66 24.33 10.50 -17.84
CA ASP A 66 23.57 9.35 -17.42
C ASP A 66 24.07 8.08 -18.10
N LYS A 67 24.71 7.22 -17.31
CA LYS A 67 25.28 5.96 -17.80
C LYS A 67 24.26 4.85 -17.97
N VAL A 68 23.01 5.03 -17.53
CA VAL A 68 21.95 4.01 -17.62
C VAL A 68 21.74 3.59 -19.06
N PHE A 69 21.68 4.53 -20.02
CA PHE A 69 21.47 4.21 -21.43
C PHE A 69 22.52 3.21 -21.96
N ALA A 70 23.80 3.47 -21.71
CA ALA A 70 24.89 2.57 -22.11
C ALA A 70 24.81 1.23 -21.37
N THR A 71 24.48 1.25 -20.08
CA THR A 71 24.32 0.04 -19.26
C THR A 71 23.19 -0.87 -19.76
N LEU A 72 22.02 -0.31 -20.11
CA LEU A 72 20.89 -1.06 -20.66
C LEU A 72 21.19 -1.57 -22.08
N GLN A 73 21.81 -0.72 -22.92
CA GLN A 73 22.19 -1.11 -24.28
C GLN A 73 23.19 -2.28 -24.29
N ALA A 74 24.10 -2.34 -23.31
CA ALA A 74 25.07 -3.42 -23.17
C ALA A 74 24.43 -4.79 -22.84
N GLN A 75 23.15 -4.83 -22.45
CA GLN A 75 22.43 -6.07 -22.17
C GLN A 75 21.81 -6.72 -23.42
N VAL A 76 21.83 -6.03 -24.56
CA VAL A 76 21.34 -6.58 -25.83
C VAL A 76 22.22 -7.74 -26.27
N LYS A 77 21.62 -8.92 -26.45
CA LYS A 77 22.34 -10.09 -26.97
C LYS A 77 22.62 -9.91 -28.46
N PRO A 78 23.87 -10.04 -28.92
CA PRO A 78 24.20 -9.90 -30.34
C PRO A 78 23.44 -10.92 -31.21
N GLY A 79 22.77 -10.43 -32.26
CA GLY A 79 22.02 -11.27 -33.21
C GLY A 79 20.65 -11.75 -32.73
N ASP A 80 20.18 -11.30 -31.56
CA ASP A 80 18.88 -11.66 -30.99
C ASP A 80 17.91 -10.47 -31.09
N SER A 81 16.96 -10.55 -32.03
CA SER A 81 15.99 -9.47 -32.28
C SER A 81 15.01 -9.29 -31.13
N GLU A 82 14.58 -10.37 -30.47
CA GLU A 82 13.70 -10.27 -29.29
C GLU A 82 14.41 -9.58 -28.14
N SER A 83 15.70 -9.88 -27.93
CA SER A 83 16.52 -9.18 -26.94
C SER A 83 16.68 -7.69 -27.27
N ALA A 84 16.90 -7.35 -28.54
CA ALA A 84 17.03 -5.95 -28.96
C ALA A 84 15.72 -5.16 -28.71
N GLU A 85 14.58 -5.75 -29.06
CA GLU A 85 13.26 -5.15 -28.86
C GLU A 85 12.90 -4.99 -27.39
N TYR A 86 13.18 -6.00 -26.58
CA TYR A 86 12.98 -5.93 -25.13
C TYR A 86 13.76 -4.77 -24.50
N TRP A 87 15.05 -4.61 -24.84
CA TRP A 87 15.85 -3.53 -24.30
C TRP A 87 15.54 -2.17 -24.91
N ARG A 88 15.08 -2.10 -26.17
CA ARG A 88 14.53 -0.88 -26.76
C ARG A 88 13.35 -0.36 -25.92
N TRP A 89 12.40 -1.23 -25.61
CA TRP A 89 11.26 -0.90 -24.74
C TRP A 89 11.68 -0.44 -23.34
N ARG A 90 12.64 -1.12 -22.71
CA ARG A 90 13.17 -0.74 -21.38
C ARG A 90 13.88 0.62 -21.40
N ILE A 91 14.65 0.92 -22.45
CA ILE A 91 15.30 2.21 -22.65
C ILE A 91 14.23 3.30 -22.87
N ASP A 92 13.18 3.02 -23.64
CA ASP A 92 12.11 3.98 -23.91
C ASP A 92 11.34 4.29 -22.64
N GLN A 93 11.06 3.29 -21.81
CA GLN A 93 10.47 3.50 -20.50
C GLN A 93 11.34 4.35 -19.59
N TYR A 94 12.64 4.04 -19.51
CA TYR A 94 13.58 4.84 -18.72
C TYR A 94 13.57 6.29 -19.20
N LEU A 95 13.63 6.52 -20.52
CA LEU A 95 13.57 7.84 -21.12
C LEU A 95 12.25 8.55 -20.80
N TYR A 96 11.12 7.84 -20.87
CA TYR A 96 9.77 8.38 -20.65
C TYR A 96 9.49 8.79 -19.20
N GLY A 97 10.00 8.01 -18.23
CA GLY A 97 9.87 8.32 -16.82
C GLY A 97 10.89 9.32 -16.28
N GLN A 98 12.12 9.26 -16.76
CA GLN A 98 13.23 10.07 -16.23
C GLN A 98 13.34 11.44 -16.90
N TYR A 99 12.93 11.57 -18.17
CA TYR A 99 13.12 12.77 -18.98
C TYR A 99 11.78 13.22 -19.61
N PRO A 100 11.02 14.10 -18.93
CA PRO A 100 9.69 14.51 -19.35
C PRO A 100 9.59 15.06 -20.79
N GLU A 101 10.68 15.57 -21.36
CA GLU A 101 10.70 16.02 -22.75
C GLU A 101 10.48 14.90 -23.78
N TYR A 102 10.67 13.63 -23.40
CA TYR A 102 10.38 12.49 -24.27
C TYR A 102 8.89 12.14 -24.31
N GLN A 103 8.13 12.45 -23.26
CA GLN A 103 6.71 12.11 -23.19
C GLN A 103 5.90 12.61 -24.40
N PRO A 104 5.93 13.92 -24.75
CA PRO A 104 5.18 14.40 -25.91
C PRO A 104 5.65 13.80 -27.25
N ILE A 105 6.91 13.34 -27.34
CA ILE A 105 7.46 12.70 -28.55
C ILE A 105 6.89 11.29 -28.69
N TYR A 106 6.93 10.50 -27.61
CA TYR A 106 6.37 9.16 -27.57
C TYR A 106 4.86 9.17 -27.73
N ASP A 107 4.15 10.07 -27.03
CA ASP A 107 2.69 10.14 -27.07
C ASP A 107 2.16 10.51 -28.47
N ALA A 108 2.86 11.41 -29.17
CA ALA A 108 2.55 11.74 -30.57
C ALA A 108 2.78 10.54 -31.52
N TYR A 109 3.81 9.73 -31.27
CA TYR A 109 4.09 8.52 -32.06
C TYR A 109 3.13 7.37 -31.74
N LYS A 110 2.71 7.23 -30.47
CA LYS A 110 1.80 6.20 -29.96
C LYS A 110 0.37 6.41 -30.43
N LYS A 111 -0.04 7.64 -30.76
CA LYS A 111 -1.42 7.97 -31.12
C LYS A 111 -1.96 7.00 -32.19
N GLY A 112 -3.05 6.30 -31.85
CA GLY A 112 -3.68 5.31 -32.74
C GLY A 112 -2.97 3.95 -32.84
N LYS A 113 -1.84 3.75 -32.14
CA LYS A 113 -1.05 2.52 -32.13
C LYS A 113 -1.16 1.80 -30.79
N GLY A 114 -1.35 0.48 -30.86
CA GLY A 114 -1.18 -0.43 -29.73
C GLY A 114 0.28 -0.72 -29.44
N PHE A 115 0.55 -1.42 -28.33
CA PHE A 115 1.90 -1.82 -27.94
C PHE A 115 2.63 -2.61 -29.04
N HIS A 116 1.93 -3.55 -29.69
CA HIS A 116 2.49 -4.41 -30.73
C HIS A 116 2.66 -3.73 -32.10
N ASP A 117 2.09 -2.53 -32.29
CA ASP A 117 2.36 -1.70 -33.47
C ASP A 117 3.65 -0.89 -33.30
N ILE A 118 4.16 -0.80 -32.08
CA ILE A 118 5.38 -0.05 -31.72
C ILE A 118 6.52 -1.01 -31.48
N TYR A 119 6.30 -2.09 -30.72
CA TYR A 119 7.32 -3.05 -30.27
C TYR A 119 7.05 -4.45 -30.85
N GLU A 120 8.06 -5.01 -31.51
CA GLU A 120 8.02 -6.37 -32.09
C GLU A 120 8.33 -7.43 -31.02
N MET A 121 7.50 -7.46 -29.97
CA MET A 121 7.65 -8.39 -28.85
C MET A 121 6.62 -9.52 -28.91
N PRO A 122 6.97 -10.75 -28.50
CA PRO A 122 6.02 -11.85 -28.41
C PRO A 122 4.92 -11.57 -27.36
N PRO A 123 3.78 -12.29 -27.37
CA PRO A 123 2.78 -12.23 -26.31
C PRO A 123 3.37 -12.43 -24.91
N GLU A 124 2.84 -11.73 -23.91
CA GLU A 124 3.36 -11.78 -22.54
C GLU A 124 3.12 -13.16 -21.92
N GLN A 125 4.17 -13.74 -21.32
CA GLN A 125 4.10 -15.04 -20.66
C GLN A 125 4.41 -14.92 -19.17
N LEU A 126 3.40 -14.65 -18.33
CA LEU A 126 3.55 -14.59 -16.87
C LEU A 126 3.48 -15.96 -16.17
N GLY A 127 3.74 -17.02 -16.94
CA GLY A 127 3.77 -18.42 -16.51
C GLY A 127 2.39 -19.03 -16.23
N PRO A 128 2.26 -20.37 -16.30
CA PRO A 128 0.99 -21.05 -16.14
C PRO A 128 0.49 -21.06 -14.70
N LYS A 129 -0.84 -21.15 -14.52
CA LYS A 129 -1.47 -21.49 -13.25
C LYS A 129 -1.01 -22.88 -12.80
N LYS A 130 -0.76 -23.00 -11.49
CA LYS A 130 -0.54 -24.33 -10.89
C LYS A 130 -1.87 -25.09 -10.88
N PRO A 131 -1.88 -26.38 -11.24
CA PRO A 131 -3.06 -27.22 -11.09
C PRO A 131 -3.58 -27.20 -9.66
N VAL A 132 -4.89 -27.07 -9.50
CA VAL A 132 -5.55 -27.22 -8.20
C VAL A 132 -5.69 -28.71 -7.92
N PRO A 133 -5.27 -29.22 -6.74
CA PRO A 133 -5.44 -30.62 -6.40
C PRO A 133 -6.93 -31.02 -6.38
N ASP A 134 -7.24 -32.25 -6.84
CA ASP A 134 -8.61 -32.78 -6.87
C ASP A 134 -9.27 -32.86 -5.48
N ARG A 135 -8.45 -32.96 -4.43
CA ARG A 135 -8.89 -32.97 -3.04
C ARG A 135 -8.11 -31.96 -2.23
N LEU A 136 -8.83 -31.05 -1.59
CA LEU A 136 -8.26 -30.07 -0.66
C LEU A 136 -8.18 -30.66 0.75
N PRO A 137 -7.12 -30.36 1.53
CA PRO A 137 -7.09 -30.68 2.95
C PRO A 137 -8.29 -30.08 3.69
N ALA A 138 -8.88 -30.84 4.61
CA ALA A 138 -9.95 -30.34 5.47
C ALA A 138 -9.46 -29.18 6.35
N LEU A 139 -10.32 -28.18 6.48
CA LEU A 139 -10.20 -27.02 7.37
C LEU A 139 -11.44 -26.96 8.28
N PRO A 140 -11.41 -26.18 9.38
CA PRO A 140 -12.60 -25.96 10.21
C PRO A 140 -13.80 -25.47 9.39
N ALA A 141 -15.01 -25.83 9.84
CA ALA A 141 -16.27 -25.32 9.30
C ALA A 141 -16.49 -23.83 9.68
N ASP A 142 -17.63 -23.26 9.28
CA ASP A 142 -18.05 -21.89 9.59
C ASP A 142 -17.12 -20.80 9.02
N TYR A 143 -16.65 -21.01 7.79
CA TYR A 143 -15.97 -20.00 6.97
C TYR A 143 -16.98 -19.15 6.19
N PHE A 144 -16.60 -17.92 5.81
CA PHE A 144 -17.41 -17.05 4.94
C PHE A 144 -16.87 -16.94 3.50
N SER A 145 -15.71 -17.55 3.21
CA SER A 145 -15.09 -17.51 1.88
C SER A 145 -15.05 -18.88 1.21
N GLU A 146 -14.97 -18.91 -0.13
CA GLU A 146 -14.55 -20.09 -0.88
C GLU A 146 -13.04 -20.37 -0.73
N ASN A 147 -12.51 -21.36 -1.48
CA ASN A 147 -11.07 -21.61 -1.54
C ASN A 147 -10.32 -20.49 -2.20
N LEU A 148 -9.41 -19.86 -1.44
CA LEU A 148 -8.64 -18.73 -1.92
C LEU A 148 -7.29 -19.20 -2.49
N PRO A 149 -7.01 -18.98 -3.78
CA PRO A 149 -5.71 -19.32 -4.35
C PRO A 149 -4.64 -18.29 -3.93
N GLY A 150 -3.37 -18.65 -4.15
CA GLY A 150 -2.25 -17.73 -3.92
C GLY A 150 -1.77 -17.63 -2.47
N ASN A 151 -1.26 -16.46 -2.10
CA ASN A 151 -0.66 -16.24 -0.79
C ASN A 151 -1.74 -16.01 0.30
N PRO A 152 -1.53 -16.50 1.55
CA PRO A 152 -2.37 -16.18 2.70
C PRO A 152 -2.63 -14.66 2.84
N HIS A 153 -3.86 -14.29 3.19
CA HIS A 153 -4.29 -12.94 3.55
C HIS A 153 -5.57 -12.99 4.38
N ALA A 154 -5.82 -11.99 5.22
CA ALA A 154 -7.06 -11.83 5.98
C ALA A 154 -8.10 -10.92 5.29
N GLY A 155 -7.75 -10.30 4.15
CA GLY A 155 -8.59 -9.30 3.49
C GLY A 155 -8.35 -7.91 4.06
N TRP A 156 -9.26 -6.99 3.77
CA TRP A 156 -9.35 -5.65 4.36
C TRP A 156 -10.79 -5.43 4.87
N HIS A 157 -10.97 -4.56 5.86
CA HIS A 157 -12.27 -4.35 6.47
C HIS A 157 -12.48 -2.90 6.92
N ASP A 158 -13.74 -2.53 7.12
CA ASP A 158 -14.15 -1.29 7.80
C ASP A 158 -15.41 -1.58 8.65
N VAL A 159 -15.63 -0.81 9.71
CA VAL A 159 -16.76 -0.97 10.65
C VAL A 159 -17.63 0.28 10.63
N VAL A 160 -18.92 0.11 10.29
CA VAL A 160 -19.91 1.19 10.32
C VAL A 160 -21.11 0.76 11.14
N GLY A 161 -21.31 1.42 12.28
CA GLY A 161 -22.37 1.08 13.22
C GLY A 161 -22.22 -0.36 13.70
N ASN A 162 -23.22 -1.20 13.42
CA ASN A 162 -23.21 -2.62 13.75
C ASN A 162 -22.68 -3.52 12.62
N LYS A 163 -22.27 -2.98 11.47
CA LYS A 163 -21.83 -3.77 10.30
C LYS A 163 -20.31 -3.78 10.19
N ILE A 164 -19.77 -4.98 9.95
CA ILE A 164 -18.40 -5.20 9.50
C ILE A 164 -18.45 -5.43 7.99
N TYR A 165 -17.80 -4.58 7.21
CA TYR A 165 -17.60 -4.78 5.77
C TYR A 165 -16.24 -5.42 5.56
N ILE A 166 -16.17 -6.50 4.76
CA ILE A 166 -14.95 -7.25 4.52
C ILE A 166 -14.77 -7.42 3.01
N THR A 167 -13.61 -7.03 2.49
CA THR A 167 -13.21 -7.34 1.12
C THR A 167 -12.00 -8.27 1.08
N TYR A 168 -11.97 -9.16 0.09
CA TYR A 168 -10.89 -10.13 -0.09
C TYR A 168 -10.71 -10.54 -1.55
N GLN A 169 -9.54 -11.08 -1.86
CA GLN A 169 -9.21 -11.58 -3.19
C GLN A 169 -9.83 -12.96 -3.41
N GLY A 170 -10.79 -13.06 -4.32
CA GLY A 170 -11.49 -14.30 -4.65
C GLY A 170 -10.96 -15.02 -5.88
N LYS A 171 -11.88 -15.70 -6.59
CA LYS A 171 -11.58 -16.45 -7.82
C LYS A 171 -10.99 -15.51 -8.88
N LEU A 172 -9.96 -15.99 -9.60
CA LEU A 172 -9.23 -15.21 -10.62
C LEU A 172 -8.77 -13.82 -10.14
N THR A 173 -8.47 -13.72 -8.84
CA THR A 173 -8.04 -12.50 -8.18
C THR A 173 -9.00 -11.31 -8.28
N ASP A 174 -10.28 -11.60 -8.55
CA ASP A 174 -11.34 -10.59 -8.52
C ASP A 174 -11.63 -10.15 -7.07
N PRO A 175 -12.03 -8.88 -6.86
CA PRO A 175 -12.41 -8.39 -5.55
C PRO A 175 -13.81 -8.91 -5.17
N TYR A 176 -13.89 -9.56 -4.01
CA TYR A 176 -15.15 -9.94 -3.39
C TYR A 176 -15.39 -9.09 -2.15
N ILE A 177 -16.66 -8.85 -1.83
CA ILE A 177 -17.09 -8.13 -0.63
C ILE A 177 -18.25 -8.85 0.06
N ALA A 178 -18.24 -8.88 1.38
CA ALA A 178 -19.33 -9.33 2.23
C ALA A 178 -19.54 -8.33 3.38
N SER A 179 -20.72 -8.33 3.99
CA SER A 179 -20.95 -7.63 5.25
C SER A 179 -21.55 -8.55 6.30
N PHE A 180 -21.19 -8.33 7.57
CA PHE A 180 -21.73 -9.05 8.71
C PHE A 180 -22.36 -8.05 9.70
N ASP A 181 -23.62 -8.27 10.05
CA ASP A 181 -24.31 -7.49 11.07
C ASP A 181 -24.06 -8.10 12.45
N MET A 182 -23.35 -7.38 13.31
CA MET A 182 -22.96 -7.82 14.65
C MET A 182 -24.14 -7.97 15.61
N VAL A 183 -25.32 -7.41 15.31
CA VAL A 183 -26.51 -7.54 16.17
C VAL A 183 -27.37 -8.72 15.71
N THR A 184 -27.71 -8.77 14.43
CA THR A 184 -28.58 -9.84 13.88
C THR A 184 -27.82 -11.14 13.59
N LYS A 185 -26.49 -11.07 13.59
CA LYS A 185 -25.56 -12.16 13.27
C LYS A 185 -25.78 -12.74 11.86
N GLN A 186 -26.24 -11.90 10.92
CA GLN A 186 -26.50 -12.27 9.54
C GLN A 186 -25.42 -11.76 8.59
N TRP A 187 -25.15 -12.56 7.56
CA TRP A 187 -24.29 -12.18 6.45
C TRP A 187 -25.08 -11.61 5.27
N GLU A 188 -24.45 -10.69 4.56
CA GLU A 188 -24.84 -10.23 3.23
C GLU A 188 -23.68 -10.47 2.26
N GLY A 189 -23.95 -11.05 1.09
CA GLY A 189 -22.92 -11.50 0.16
C GLY A 189 -22.38 -12.91 0.47
N PRO A 190 -21.20 -13.28 -0.04
CA PRO A 190 -20.25 -12.42 -0.74
C PRO A 190 -20.66 -12.12 -2.19
N TYR A 191 -20.41 -10.88 -2.64
CA TYR A 191 -20.58 -10.45 -4.03
C TYR A 191 -19.23 -10.26 -4.71
N LYS A 192 -19.10 -10.68 -5.97
CA LYS A 192 -18.00 -10.27 -6.84
C LYS A 192 -18.22 -8.81 -7.22
N ALA A 193 -17.42 -7.90 -6.66
CA ALA A 193 -17.64 -6.47 -6.84
C ALA A 193 -17.26 -5.98 -8.24
N ALA A 194 -16.22 -6.58 -8.84
CA ALA A 194 -15.71 -6.18 -10.15
C ALA A 194 -14.79 -7.26 -10.75
N GLU A 195 -14.15 -6.97 -11.87
CA GLU A 195 -13.18 -7.85 -12.52
C GLU A 195 -11.78 -7.25 -12.45
N SER A 196 -10.78 -8.07 -12.10
CA SER A 196 -9.37 -7.73 -12.20
C SER A 196 -8.83 -8.11 -13.57
N THR A 197 -7.71 -7.54 -14.00
CA THR A 197 -6.93 -8.10 -15.13
C THR A 197 -5.79 -9.01 -14.65
N LEU A 198 -5.54 -9.00 -13.33
CA LEU A 198 -4.55 -9.82 -12.67
C LEU A 198 -4.94 -11.30 -12.79
N SER A 199 -3.95 -12.17 -13.05
CA SER A 199 -4.12 -13.63 -13.09
C SER A 199 -5.16 -14.18 -14.10
N LYS A 200 -5.49 -13.43 -15.17
CA LYS A 200 -6.40 -13.88 -16.25
C LYS A 200 -5.70 -14.80 -17.26
N GLY A 201 -6.49 -15.56 -18.02
CA GLY A 201 -5.98 -16.59 -18.94
C GLY A 201 -5.15 -17.63 -18.19
N ASP A 202 -3.98 -17.99 -18.73
CA ASP A 202 -3.07 -18.94 -18.11
C ASP A 202 -2.14 -18.33 -17.05
N ARG A 203 -2.18 -17.01 -16.83
CA ARG A 203 -1.27 -16.31 -15.91
C ARG A 203 -1.33 -16.89 -14.49
N LYS A 204 -0.15 -17.13 -13.91
CA LYS A 204 0.01 -17.55 -12.51
C LYS A 204 -0.81 -16.65 -11.58
N ILE A 205 -1.34 -17.26 -10.51
CA ILE A 205 -2.02 -16.51 -9.45
C ILE A 205 -1.05 -15.54 -8.78
N ASP A 206 -1.38 -14.27 -8.88
CA ASP A 206 -0.72 -13.17 -8.22
C ASP A 206 -1.51 -12.76 -6.96
N SER A 207 -0.87 -12.04 -6.03
CA SER A 207 -1.47 -11.58 -4.78
C SER A 207 -1.13 -10.13 -4.45
N HIS A 208 -0.57 -9.37 -5.40
CA HIS A 208 -0.19 -7.97 -5.23
C HIS A 208 -1.43 -7.05 -5.32
N GLY A 209 -2.40 -7.38 -6.17
CA GLY A 209 -3.63 -6.61 -6.37
C GLY A 209 -4.77 -6.96 -5.41
N ARG A 210 -4.47 -7.31 -4.15
CA ARG A 210 -5.52 -7.59 -3.15
C ARG A 210 -6.38 -6.34 -2.93
N PRO A 211 -7.71 -6.49 -2.80
CA PRO A 211 -8.58 -5.35 -2.59
C PRO A 211 -8.42 -4.76 -1.19
N ILE A 212 -8.52 -3.45 -1.11
CA ILE A 212 -8.80 -2.71 0.13
C ILE A 212 -10.20 -2.11 0.05
N ILE A 213 -10.77 -1.73 1.20
CA ILE A 213 -12.04 -1.02 1.27
C ILE A 213 -11.90 0.27 2.08
N GLU A 214 -12.44 1.35 1.54
CA GLU A 214 -12.63 2.61 2.25
C GLU A 214 -14.08 3.07 2.08
N ILE A 215 -14.63 3.71 3.11
CA ILE A 215 -16.00 4.24 3.08
C ILE A 215 -15.93 5.77 3.18
N ASP A 216 -16.39 6.45 2.13
CA ASP A 216 -16.38 7.90 2.06
C ASP A 216 -17.39 8.53 3.04
N SER A 217 -17.32 9.85 3.21
CA SER A 217 -18.22 10.57 4.12
C SER A 217 -19.70 10.54 3.70
N LYS A 218 -20.01 10.11 2.47
CA LYS A 218 -21.37 9.93 1.95
C LYS A 218 -21.87 8.48 2.13
N GLY A 219 -21.00 7.59 2.59
CA GLY A 219 -21.27 6.17 2.81
C GLY A 219 -21.03 5.28 1.59
N HIS A 220 -20.47 5.80 0.50
CA HIS A 220 -20.09 4.95 -0.64
C HIS A 220 -18.85 4.13 -0.28
N LEU A 221 -18.86 2.87 -0.72
CA LEU A 221 -17.75 1.94 -0.50
C LEU A 221 -16.83 1.97 -1.72
N HIS A 222 -15.56 2.24 -1.49
CA HIS A 222 -14.51 2.31 -2.50
C HIS A 222 -13.63 1.08 -2.39
N LEU A 223 -13.57 0.28 -3.46
CA LEU A 223 -12.66 -0.85 -3.58
C LEU A 223 -11.55 -0.53 -4.57
N ILE A 224 -10.31 -0.57 -4.10
CA ILE A 224 -9.11 -0.38 -4.90
C ILE A 224 -8.36 -1.72 -4.96
N TYR A 225 -8.08 -2.23 -6.16
CA TYR A 225 -7.65 -3.61 -6.35
C TYR A 225 -6.93 -3.86 -7.69
N GLY A 226 -6.39 -5.07 -7.86
CA GLY A 226 -5.95 -5.62 -9.15
C GLY A 226 -4.54 -5.25 -9.60
N GLY A 227 -3.93 -4.21 -9.05
CA GLY A 227 -2.66 -3.69 -9.54
C GLY A 227 -1.42 -4.54 -9.19
N HIS A 228 -0.62 -4.86 -10.20
CA HIS A 228 0.79 -5.24 -10.05
C HIS A 228 1.68 -4.48 -11.06
N GLY A 229 1.41 -3.18 -11.22
CA GLY A 229 2.25 -2.26 -11.99
C GLY A 229 1.75 -1.97 -13.40
N GLY A 230 0.58 -2.48 -13.78
CA GLY A 230 -0.06 -2.27 -15.08
C GLY A 230 0.21 -3.38 -16.08
N GLU A 231 -0.50 -3.35 -17.21
CA GLU A 231 -0.22 -4.24 -18.34
C GLU A 231 0.79 -3.57 -19.26
N ARG A 232 1.69 -4.34 -19.88
CA ARG A 232 2.61 -3.77 -20.88
C ARG A 232 1.85 -3.15 -22.06
N GLU A 233 0.67 -3.69 -22.39
CA GLU A 233 -0.19 -3.21 -23.46
C GLU A 233 -0.75 -1.80 -23.21
N ASP A 234 -0.70 -1.30 -21.97
CA ASP A 234 -1.08 0.09 -21.66
C ASP A 234 -0.03 1.11 -22.17
N GLY A 235 1.19 0.64 -22.45
CA GLY A 235 2.30 1.44 -22.97
C GLY A 235 3.35 1.77 -21.91
N LEU A 236 3.94 2.96 -22.00
CA LEU A 236 4.95 3.44 -21.05
C LEU A 236 4.28 4.11 -19.85
N ASN A 237 4.86 3.91 -18.67
CA ASN A 237 4.38 4.51 -17.42
C ASN A 237 5.02 5.90 -17.21
N PRO A 238 4.23 6.99 -17.15
CA PRO A 238 4.78 8.35 -17.06
C PRO A 238 5.38 8.70 -15.70
N MET A 239 5.13 7.89 -14.67
CA MET A 239 5.60 8.14 -13.30
C MET A 239 6.73 7.19 -12.87
N SER A 240 7.25 6.35 -13.76
CA SER A 240 8.22 5.31 -13.38
C SER A 240 9.36 5.19 -14.37
N ILE A 241 10.52 4.76 -13.89
CA ILE A 241 11.64 4.34 -14.74
C ILE A 241 11.61 2.83 -15.04
N ASP A 242 10.61 2.10 -14.49
CA ASP A 242 10.38 0.67 -14.70
C ASP A 242 9.27 0.41 -15.70
N THR A 243 9.37 -0.71 -16.42
CA THR A 243 8.31 -1.09 -17.36
C THR A 243 7.15 -1.79 -16.65
N PRO A 244 5.91 -1.65 -17.15
CA PRO A 244 4.80 -2.52 -16.77
C PRO A 244 5.07 -3.93 -17.30
N HIS A 245 5.53 -4.85 -16.46
CA HIS A 245 5.94 -6.21 -16.89
C HIS A 245 5.47 -7.33 -15.96
N ALA A 246 4.78 -6.99 -14.86
CA ALA A 246 4.26 -7.96 -13.91
C ALA A 246 2.75 -8.22 -14.08
N GLY A 247 2.08 -7.46 -14.96
CA GLY A 247 0.66 -7.57 -15.28
C GLY A 247 -0.26 -6.95 -14.23
N GLY A 248 -1.56 -6.84 -14.54
CA GLY A 248 -2.58 -6.37 -13.61
C GLY A 248 -2.67 -4.84 -13.50
N ARG A 249 -3.80 -4.30 -13.95
CA ARG A 249 -4.15 -2.88 -13.79
C ARG A 249 -4.64 -2.62 -12.37
N MET A 250 -4.19 -1.53 -11.77
CA MET A 250 -4.86 -0.98 -10.60
C MET A 250 -6.20 -0.40 -11.03
N LEU A 251 -7.27 -0.82 -10.34
CA LEU A 251 -8.64 -0.46 -10.65
C LEU A 251 -9.33 0.04 -9.39
N HIS A 252 -10.32 0.91 -9.60
CA HIS A 252 -11.14 1.49 -8.54
C HIS A 252 -12.61 1.41 -8.93
N VAL A 253 -13.38 0.77 -8.06
CA VAL A 253 -14.84 0.78 -8.13
C VAL A 253 -15.46 1.36 -6.87
N MET A 254 -16.60 2.01 -7.02
CA MET A 254 -17.37 2.62 -5.95
C MET A 254 -18.77 2.02 -5.92
N SER A 255 -19.35 1.79 -4.74
CA SER A 255 -20.72 1.31 -4.63
C SER A 255 -21.69 2.28 -5.31
N GLU A 256 -22.70 1.77 -6.01
CA GLU A 256 -23.70 2.62 -6.69
C GLU A 256 -24.54 3.41 -5.69
N LYS A 257 -24.76 2.83 -4.50
CA LYS A 257 -25.50 3.45 -3.38
C LYS A 257 -24.69 3.39 -2.09
N PRO A 258 -24.89 4.34 -1.16
CA PRO A 258 -24.28 4.28 0.16
C PRO A 258 -24.60 2.97 0.90
N TYR A 259 -23.59 2.37 1.53
CA TYR A 259 -23.69 1.17 2.37
C TYR A 259 -24.21 -0.11 1.70
N ASP A 260 -24.45 -0.08 0.39
CA ASP A 260 -24.95 -1.19 -0.44
C ASP A 260 -23.77 -1.89 -1.15
N ILE A 261 -23.60 -3.19 -0.88
CA ILE A 261 -22.51 -3.99 -1.45
C ILE A 261 -22.90 -4.78 -2.70
N SER A 262 -24.14 -4.61 -3.19
CA SER A 262 -24.67 -5.44 -4.29
C SER A 262 -24.24 -4.97 -5.67
N LYS A 263 -23.88 -3.69 -5.84
CA LYS A 263 -23.53 -3.08 -7.14
C LYS A 263 -22.45 -2.01 -7.03
N PHE A 264 -21.56 -2.00 -8.02
CA PHE A 264 -20.42 -1.09 -8.09
C PHE A 264 -20.25 -0.49 -9.50
N VAL A 265 -19.66 0.69 -9.58
CA VAL A 265 -19.32 1.43 -10.80
C VAL A 265 -17.83 1.78 -10.85
N TYR A 266 -17.22 1.78 -12.04
CA TYR A 266 -15.81 2.15 -12.22
C TYR A 266 -15.61 3.68 -12.14
N VAL A 267 -14.58 4.12 -11.43
CA VAL A 267 -14.31 5.56 -11.17
C VAL A 267 -13.18 6.13 -12.03
N ASN A 268 -12.20 5.29 -12.42
CA ASN A 268 -11.08 5.60 -13.32
C ASN A 268 -10.29 6.88 -12.96
N ASP A 269 -9.90 7.01 -11.69
CA ASP A 269 -9.19 8.17 -11.12
C ASP A 269 -7.78 7.85 -10.59
N ILE A 270 -7.39 6.56 -10.61
CA ILE A 270 -6.06 6.08 -10.24
C ILE A 270 -5.36 5.54 -11.48
N THR A 271 -4.04 5.73 -11.56
CA THR A 271 -3.25 5.19 -12.68
C THR A 271 -3.38 3.66 -12.75
N PRO A 272 -3.51 3.04 -13.94
CA PRO A 272 -3.47 1.58 -14.05
C PRO A 272 -2.09 1.01 -13.66
N TYR A 273 -1.03 1.83 -13.76
CA TYR A 273 0.34 1.47 -13.42
C TYR A 273 0.59 1.57 -11.92
N ALA A 274 -0.04 0.72 -11.11
CA ALA A 274 0.19 0.74 -9.68
C ALA A 274 0.26 -0.65 -9.05
N SER A 275 1.00 -0.78 -7.96
CA SER A 275 1.15 -1.98 -7.15
C SER A 275 0.99 -1.65 -5.68
N TYR A 276 0.40 -2.59 -4.93
CA TYR A 276 0.11 -2.46 -3.51
C TYR A 276 -0.91 -1.35 -3.21
N THR A 277 -1.67 -1.58 -2.15
CA THR A 277 -2.69 -0.67 -1.66
C THR A 277 -2.54 -0.60 -0.15
N ALA A 278 -2.49 0.62 0.37
CA ALA A 278 -2.63 0.93 1.78
C ALA A 278 -3.40 2.25 1.88
N SER A 279 -4.36 2.34 2.78
CA SER A 279 -5.19 3.51 2.90
C SER A 279 -5.34 3.93 4.35
N GLU A 280 -5.50 5.24 4.54
CA GLU A 280 -5.72 5.85 5.85
C GLU A 280 -6.83 6.89 5.74
N LYS A 281 -7.89 6.72 6.54
CA LYS A 281 -8.97 7.69 6.67
C LYS A 281 -8.70 8.59 7.87
N MET A 282 -8.60 9.90 7.62
CA MET A 282 -8.26 10.92 8.61
C MET A 282 -9.50 11.36 9.41
N ALA A 283 -9.27 12.10 10.50
CA ALA A 283 -10.36 12.56 11.38
C ALA A 283 -11.37 13.47 10.68
N ASN A 284 -10.89 14.29 9.73
CA ASN A 284 -11.72 15.18 8.92
C ASN A 284 -12.50 14.44 7.81
N GLY A 285 -12.30 13.12 7.65
CA GLY A 285 -12.94 12.32 6.61
C GLY A 285 -12.18 12.24 5.28
N ASP A 286 -11.02 12.88 5.15
CA ASP A 286 -10.15 12.70 3.99
C ASP A 286 -9.61 11.26 3.97
N ILE A 287 -9.53 10.67 2.77
CA ILE A 287 -8.95 9.34 2.56
C ILE A 287 -7.65 9.50 1.78
N TYR A 288 -6.57 8.91 2.30
CA TYR A 288 -5.26 8.87 1.65
C TYR A 288 -4.99 7.45 1.18
N LEU A 289 -4.79 7.26 -0.12
CA LEU A 289 -4.38 5.99 -0.71
C LEU A 289 -2.91 6.04 -1.08
N PHE A 290 -2.11 5.17 -0.47
CA PHE A 290 -0.70 4.97 -0.81
C PHE A 290 -0.54 3.78 -1.74
N THR A 291 0.19 3.98 -2.83
CA THR A 291 0.49 2.93 -3.79
C THR A 291 1.85 3.17 -4.43
N ARG A 292 2.50 2.12 -4.92
CA ARG A 292 3.68 2.27 -5.76
C ARG A 292 3.21 2.46 -7.20
N ALA A 293 3.60 3.55 -7.84
CA ALA A 293 3.19 3.90 -9.21
C ALA A 293 3.94 3.08 -10.28
N GLY A 294 3.89 1.74 -10.15
CA GLY A 294 4.44 0.77 -11.09
C GLY A 294 4.95 -0.47 -10.38
N THR A 295 5.94 -1.15 -10.96
CA THR A 295 6.67 -2.29 -10.38
C THR A 295 7.86 -1.81 -9.51
N HIS A 296 8.89 -2.62 -9.27
CA HIS A 296 9.92 -2.34 -8.26
C HIS A 296 10.60 -0.97 -8.40
N LYS A 297 11.01 -0.59 -9.62
CA LYS A 297 11.79 0.64 -9.87
C LYS A 297 10.87 1.84 -10.14
N SER A 298 9.84 1.96 -9.32
CA SER A 298 8.82 3.01 -9.41
C SER A 298 8.70 3.76 -8.10
N PRO A 299 8.32 5.05 -8.13
CA PRO A 299 8.11 5.81 -6.92
C PRO A 299 6.86 5.34 -6.16
N TRP A 300 6.84 5.63 -4.87
CA TRP A 300 5.62 5.64 -4.09
C TRP A 300 4.92 6.99 -4.21
N VAL A 301 3.60 6.91 -4.32
CA VAL A 301 2.70 8.05 -4.43
C VAL A 301 1.60 7.92 -3.40
N TYR A 302 1.00 9.05 -3.04
CA TYR A 302 -0.31 9.03 -2.40
C TYR A 302 -1.34 9.79 -3.23
N TYR A 303 -2.56 9.28 -3.23
CA TYR A 303 -3.75 9.94 -3.74
C TYR A 303 -4.57 10.44 -2.55
N LYS A 304 -5.16 11.61 -2.66
CA LYS A 304 -6.08 12.16 -1.65
C LYS A 304 -7.49 12.17 -2.23
N MET A 305 -8.46 11.64 -1.48
CA MET A 305 -9.89 11.87 -1.71
C MET A 305 -10.37 12.78 -0.59
N PRO A 306 -10.63 14.08 -0.87
CA PRO A 306 -11.13 15.00 0.15
C PRO A 306 -12.49 14.55 0.69
N ALA A 307 -12.74 14.84 1.96
CA ALA A 307 -14.04 14.62 2.58
C ALA A 307 -15.15 15.28 1.75
N GLY A 308 -16.27 14.57 1.58
CA GLY A 308 -17.38 15.00 0.73
C GLY A 308 -17.18 14.77 -0.77
N GLN A 309 -16.03 14.23 -1.20
CA GLN A 309 -15.79 13.78 -2.56
C GLN A 309 -15.86 12.25 -2.66
N SER A 310 -15.92 11.75 -3.89
CA SER A 310 -15.96 10.32 -4.20
C SER A 310 -14.96 9.94 -5.31
N LYS A 311 -13.98 10.82 -5.52
CA LYS A 311 -12.88 10.65 -6.48
C LYS A 311 -11.58 11.13 -5.87
N PHE A 312 -10.49 10.45 -6.22
CA PHE A 312 -9.14 10.85 -5.87
C PHE A 312 -8.66 12.03 -6.73
N GLU A 313 -7.88 12.93 -6.11
CA GLU A 313 -7.11 13.98 -6.77
C GLU A 313 -5.85 13.41 -7.45
N ALA A 314 -5.15 14.24 -8.22
CA ALA A 314 -3.87 13.85 -8.80
C ALA A 314 -2.86 13.40 -7.72
N PRO A 315 -2.02 12.39 -7.99
CA PRO A 315 -1.14 11.83 -6.98
C PRO A 315 0.02 12.76 -6.64
N VAL A 316 0.48 12.68 -5.40
CA VAL A 316 1.74 13.28 -4.95
C VAL A 316 2.83 12.22 -4.93
N ILE A 317 3.89 12.45 -5.69
CA ILE A 317 5.09 11.60 -5.71
C ILE A 317 5.98 11.98 -4.53
N PHE A 318 6.20 11.05 -3.59
CA PHE A 318 6.96 11.34 -2.37
C PHE A 318 8.24 10.52 -2.22
N THR A 319 8.47 9.50 -3.06
CA THR A 319 9.79 8.87 -3.21
C THR A 319 10.22 8.88 -4.67
N TRP A 320 11.49 8.69 -4.97
CA TRP A 320 11.96 8.48 -6.34
C TRP A 320 13.00 7.36 -6.41
N PRO A 321 12.86 6.39 -7.33
CA PRO A 321 13.87 5.36 -7.55
C PRO A 321 15.11 5.96 -8.23
N VAL A 322 16.31 5.57 -7.80
CA VAL A 322 17.56 6.15 -8.31
C VAL A 322 18.51 5.05 -8.79
N PRO A 323 18.90 5.03 -10.07
CA PRO A 323 19.98 4.18 -10.55
C PRO A 323 21.32 4.53 -9.88
N GLN A 324 22.07 3.52 -9.46
CA GLN A 324 23.33 3.73 -8.74
C GLN A 324 24.41 4.31 -9.68
N PRO A 325 25.11 5.41 -9.30
CA PRO A 325 26.08 6.06 -10.19
C PRO A 325 27.25 5.18 -10.66
N HIS A 326 27.70 4.26 -9.81
CA HIS A 326 28.84 3.37 -10.10
C HIS A 326 28.42 2.03 -10.72
N ASN A 327 27.16 1.64 -10.57
CA ASN A 327 26.60 0.43 -11.16
C ASN A 327 25.14 0.65 -11.59
N PRO A 328 24.88 1.38 -12.69
CA PRO A 328 23.54 1.87 -13.05
C PRO A 328 22.53 0.78 -13.42
N ILE A 329 22.96 -0.49 -13.46
CA ILE A 329 22.03 -1.62 -13.58
C ILE A 329 21.22 -1.80 -12.29
N ASN A 330 21.80 -1.42 -11.14
CA ASN A 330 21.16 -1.45 -9.84
C ASN A 330 20.41 -0.14 -9.61
N VAL A 331 19.26 -0.24 -8.94
CA VAL A 331 18.35 0.86 -8.66
C VAL A 331 17.90 0.80 -7.22
N ASP A 332 18.09 1.90 -6.51
CA ASP A 332 17.61 2.05 -5.15
C ASP A 332 16.13 2.44 -5.16
N THR A 333 15.32 1.67 -4.44
CA THR A 333 13.87 1.90 -4.31
C THR A 333 13.42 1.52 -2.90
N PHE A 334 12.13 1.65 -2.62
CA PHE A 334 11.57 1.45 -1.29
C PHE A 334 10.39 0.47 -1.28
N TYR A 335 10.19 -0.16 -0.13
CA TYR A 335 8.88 -0.65 0.29
C TYR A 335 8.42 0.20 1.46
N ILE A 336 7.18 0.67 1.47
CA ILE A 336 6.65 1.53 2.54
C ILE A 336 5.44 0.90 3.22
N LYS A 337 5.18 1.32 4.45
CA LYS A 337 3.93 1.06 5.19
C LYS A 337 3.47 2.34 5.89
N PRO A 338 2.31 2.89 5.53
CA PRO A 338 1.69 4.00 6.24
C PRO A 338 0.91 3.49 7.46
N LEU A 339 0.67 4.38 8.41
CA LEU A 339 -0.25 4.19 9.54
C LEU A 339 -0.73 5.57 10.01
N ARG A 340 -2.05 5.78 10.14
CA ARG A 340 -2.57 6.95 10.83
C ARG A 340 -2.18 6.89 12.31
N VAL A 341 -1.46 7.90 12.79
CA VAL A 341 -0.98 7.97 14.19
C VAL A 341 -1.63 9.09 15.00
N SER A 342 -2.30 10.03 14.33
CA SER A 342 -3.12 11.05 14.98
C SER A 342 -4.26 11.50 14.04
N ASP A 343 -4.99 12.54 14.41
CA ASP A 343 -6.04 13.12 13.56
C ASP A 343 -5.50 13.77 12.29
N THR A 344 -4.23 14.17 12.31
CA THR A 344 -3.59 14.96 11.24
C THR A 344 -2.27 14.38 10.76
N GLU A 345 -1.82 13.25 11.31
CA GLU A 345 -0.51 12.68 10.95
C GLU A 345 -0.62 11.21 10.53
N ILE A 346 0.10 10.89 9.46
CA ILE A 346 0.34 9.52 8.99
C ILE A 346 1.83 9.25 9.14
N ALA A 347 2.20 8.28 9.98
CA ALA A 347 3.56 7.77 10.04
C ALA A 347 3.81 6.84 8.85
N ILE A 348 5.00 6.88 8.28
CA ILE A 348 5.40 6.06 7.13
C ILE A 348 6.75 5.43 7.47
N SER A 349 6.75 4.11 7.59
CA SER A 349 7.97 3.32 7.69
C SER A 349 8.38 2.84 6.31
N SER A 350 9.68 2.60 6.09
CA SER A 350 10.15 1.99 4.85
C SER A 350 11.38 1.09 5.01
N LEU A 351 11.60 0.26 4.00
CA LEU A 351 12.82 -0.52 3.76
C LEU A 351 13.47 -0.03 2.48
N TRP A 352 14.81 -0.02 2.45
CA TRP A 352 15.55 0.11 1.20
C TRP A 352 15.52 -1.24 0.48
N HIS A 353 15.16 -1.20 -0.78
CA HIS A 353 15.26 -2.31 -1.70
C HIS A 353 16.27 -1.96 -2.80
N GLU A 354 17.39 -2.66 -2.85
CA GLU A 354 18.29 -2.61 -4.00
C GLU A 354 17.75 -3.56 -5.07
N CYS A 355 17.17 -3.00 -6.12
CA CYS A 355 16.66 -3.73 -7.28
C CYS A 355 17.66 -3.63 -8.44
N ASN A 356 17.38 -4.30 -9.56
CA ASN A 356 18.11 -4.09 -10.80
C ASN A 356 17.20 -4.21 -12.03
N PHE A 357 17.67 -3.69 -13.17
CA PHE A 357 16.95 -3.78 -14.45
C PHE A 357 16.92 -5.18 -15.07
N LEU A 358 17.70 -6.14 -14.53
CA LEU A 358 17.71 -7.54 -14.97
C LEU A 358 16.65 -8.39 -14.24
N GLU A 359 15.90 -7.80 -13.29
CA GLU A 359 14.92 -8.46 -12.43
C GLU A 359 15.50 -9.65 -11.61
N TYR A 360 16.80 -9.61 -11.32
CA TYR A 360 17.42 -10.60 -10.46
C TYR A 360 17.19 -10.25 -8.98
N HIS A 361 16.70 -11.23 -8.21
CA HIS A 361 16.46 -11.08 -6.78
C HIS A 361 17.29 -12.09 -5.99
N ASP A 362 18.18 -11.59 -5.13
CA ASP A 362 18.84 -12.41 -4.13
C ASP A 362 17.80 -12.93 -3.13
N LYS A 363 17.55 -14.24 -3.10
CA LYS A 363 16.53 -14.82 -2.22
C LYS A 363 16.94 -14.89 -0.75
N THR A 364 18.20 -14.61 -0.41
CA THR A 364 18.66 -14.65 0.99
C THR A 364 18.11 -13.46 1.77
N THR A 365 18.20 -12.26 1.22
CA THR A 365 17.73 -11.00 1.83
C THR A 365 16.59 -10.35 1.06
N TYR A 366 16.32 -10.81 -0.17
CA TYR A 366 15.49 -10.12 -1.16
C TYR A 366 16.00 -8.71 -1.47
N SER A 367 17.30 -8.48 -1.22
CA SER A 367 17.95 -7.18 -1.29
C SER A 367 17.17 -6.10 -0.52
N ARG A 368 16.64 -6.46 0.66
CA ARG A 368 15.90 -5.55 1.54
C ARG A 368 16.72 -5.29 2.78
N VAL A 369 17.02 -4.02 3.00
CA VAL A 369 17.92 -3.55 4.05
C VAL A 369 17.46 -2.21 4.60
N ASN A 370 18.06 -1.81 5.72
CA ASN A 370 17.73 -0.64 6.55
C ASN A 370 16.27 -0.61 7.04
N VAL A 371 15.96 0.29 7.96
CA VAL A 371 14.60 0.67 8.35
C VAL A 371 14.60 2.19 8.42
N TYR A 372 13.59 2.83 7.86
CA TYR A 372 13.44 4.29 7.87
C TYR A 372 12.09 4.70 8.43
N TYR A 373 12.00 5.95 8.87
CA TYR A 373 10.80 6.58 9.40
C TYR A 373 10.66 8.02 8.92
N MET A 374 9.46 8.37 8.46
CA MET A 374 9.02 9.74 8.27
C MET A 374 7.54 9.85 8.65
N LYS A 375 7.01 11.07 8.68
CA LYS A 375 5.58 11.33 8.85
C LYS A 375 5.08 12.37 7.84
N LEU A 376 3.84 12.23 7.42
CA LEU A 376 3.08 13.20 6.63
C LEU A 376 2.14 13.96 7.57
N ASP A 377 2.23 15.29 7.57
CA ASP A 377 1.19 16.16 8.12
C ASP A 377 0.13 16.40 7.05
N THR A 378 -1.08 15.90 7.28
CA THR A 378 -2.18 15.96 6.30
C THR A 378 -2.83 17.34 6.20
N THR A 379 -2.53 18.26 7.12
CA THR A 379 -3.05 19.64 7.07
C THR A 379 -2.25 20.51 6.11
N THR A 380 -0.95 20.26 6.00
CA THR A 380 -0.01 21.03 5.16
C THR A 380 0.43 20.27 3.92
N GLY A 381 0.39 18.94 3.94
CA GLY A 381 0.97 18.07 2.92
C GLY A 381 2.50 17.91 3.06
N ASP A 382 3.09 18.42 4.14
CA ASP A 382 4.53 18.38 4.37
C ASP A 382 4.98 17.08 5.06
N PHE A 383 6.19 16.65 4.71
CA PHE A 383 6.83 15.47 5.29
C PHE A 383 7.87 15.89 6.33
N TYR A 384 8.00 15.10 7.39
CA TYR A 384 8.94 15.35 8.48
C TYR A 384 9.66 14.08 8.92
N ASN A 385 10.89 14.19 9.41
CA ASN A 385 11.56 13.08 10.10
C ASN A 385 11.17 12.98 11.59
N ALA A 386 11.79 12.06 12.32
CA ALA A 386 11.53 11.86 13.75
C ALA A 386 11.95 13.06 14.62
N GLN A 387 12.85 13.92 14.12
CA GLN A 387 13.29 15.15 14.77
C GLN A 387 12.33 16.33 14.52
N GLY A 388 11.34 16.18 13.64
CA GLY A 388 10.47 17.27 13.21
C GLY A 388 11.09 18.20 12.16
N GLU A 389 12.19 17.80 11.51
CA GLU A 389 12.74 18.53 10.38
C GLU A 389 11.92 18.25 9.13
N LYS A 390 11.55 19.31 8.40
CA LYS A 390 10.85 19.20 7.12
C LYS A 390 11.75 18.51 6.08
N LEU A 391 11.19 17.53 5.37
CA LEU A 391 11.87 16.74 4.36
C LEU A 391 11.62 17.29 2.96
N PRO A 392 12.64 17.34 2.09
CA PRO A 392 12.42 17.55 0.67
C PRO A 392 11.79 16.30 0.05
N ILE A 393 10.77 16.49 -0.79
CA ILE A 393 10.21 15.43 -1.62
C ILE A 393 10.57 15.66 -3.09
N PRO A 394 10.81 14.59 -3.88
CA PRO A 394 10.73 13.18 -3.49
C PRO A 394 11.95 12.70 -2.66
N ILE A 395 11.72 11.72 -1.78
CA ILE A 395 12.76 11.05 -1.00
C ILE A 395 13.54 10.06 -1.89
N THR A 396 14.85 10.26 -1.98
CA THR A 396 15.83 9.31 -2.54
C THR A 396 16.54 8.54 -1.43
N LEU A 397 17.34 7.53 -1.76
CA LEU A 397 18.14 6.80 -0.77
C LEU A 397 19.12 7.72 -0.01
N ASP A 398 19.75 8.68 -0.69
CA ASP A 398 20.66 9.64 -0.06
C ASP A 398 19.94 10.49 1.00
N ILE A 399 18.76 11.01 0.65
CA ILE A 399 17.93 11.77 1.61
C ILE A 399 17.48 10.86 2.75
N ALA A 400 17.06 9.63 2.45
CA ALA A 400 16.59 8.69 3.46
C ALA A 400 17.69 8.31 4.47
N ASN A 401 18.88 7.97 3.98
CA ASN A 401 20.05 7.67 4.82
C ASN A 401 20.43 8.86 5.70
N ALA A 402 20.38 10.08 5.16
CA ALA A 402 20.75 11.29 5.89
C ALA A 402 19.70 11.74 6.92
N LYS A 403 18.40 11.54 6.62
CA LYS A 403 17.32 12.23 7.34
C LYS A 403 16.26 11.33 7.96
N THR A 404 16.10 10.08 7.52
CA THR A 404 14.99 9.21 7.95
C THR A 404 15.44 7.84 8.46
N LEU A 405 16.75 7.54 8.43
CA LEU A 405 17.28 6.25 8.88
C LEU A 405 16.99 6.01 10.37
N ALA A 406 16.25 4.93 10.63
CA ALA A 406 15.90 4.47 11.97
C ALA A 406 16.82 3.32 12.43
N PHE A 407 17.15 2.39 11.55
CA PHE A 407 18.06 1.28 11.84
C PHE A 407 18.95 0.96 10.64
N ASP A 408 20.26 1.15 10.80
CA ASP A 408 21.28 0.76 9.82
C ASP A 408 21.53 -0.75 9.86
N SER A 409 21.49 -1.31 8.68
CA SER A 409 21.59 -2.70 8.35
C SER A 409 22.92 -3.26 7.99
N THR A 410 23.78 -2.38 7.55
CA THR A 410 24.73 -2.79 6.52
C THR A 410 25.83 -3.68 7.14
N GLN A 411 25.87 -3.72 8.48
CA GLN A 411 26.77 -4.51 9.31
C GLN A 411 26.00 -5.48 10.23
N ARG A 412 25.03 -6.25 9.70
CA ARG A 412 23.93 -6.87 10.48
C ARG A 412 24.21 -8.23 11.16
N GLU A 413 23.70 -8.33 12.39
CA GLU A 413 23.21 -9.58 13.03
C GLU A 413 21.79 -9.94 12.57
N GLU A 414 20.92 -8.95 12.32
CA GLU A 414 19.48 -9.09 12.02
C GLU A 414 19.04 -8.42 10.72
N THR A 415 18.50 -9.14 9.74
CA THR A 415 17.94 -8.58 8.49
C THR A 415 16.41 -8.40 8.53
N PRO A 416 15.88 -7.16 8.57
CA PRO A 416 14.51 -6.74 8.27
C PRO A 416 13.98 -7.28 6.94
N PHE A 417 12.69 -7.58 6.93
CA PHE A 417 11.99 -7.99 5.71
C PHE A 417 10.63 -7.32 5.50
N GLY A 418 10.09 -6.71 6.55
CA GLY A 418 8.90 -5.87 6.57
C GLY A 418 9.04 -4.85 7.70
N THR A 419 8.33 -3.74 7.59
CA THR A 419 8.24 -2.69 8.61
C THR A 419 6.80 -2.29 8.81
N ASP A 420 6.42 -1.85 10.00
CA ASP A 420 5.12 -1.24 10.28
C ASP A 420 5.34 -0.10 11.28
N PRO A 421 4.78 1.11 11.07
CA PRO A 421 4.83 2.14 12.12
C PRO A 421 4.13 1.66 13.39
N LEU A 422 4.49 2.23 14.54
CA LEU A 422 3.88 1.90 15.83
C LEU A 422 3.33 3.15 16.51
N ILE A 423 2.19 3.01 17.18
CA ILE A 423 1.66 3.99 18.12
C ILE A 423 2.11 3.55 19.52
N LEU A 424 3.01 4.32 20.13
CA LEU A 424 3.43 4.13 21.51
C LEU A 424 2.61 5.02 22.44
N GLU A 425 2.45 4.61 23.71
CA GLU A 425 1.66 5.37 24.69
C GLU A 425 2.18 6.80 24.93
N ASP A 426 3.48 7.00 24.81
CA ASP A 426 4.15 8.30 24.93
C ASP A 426 4.21 9.09 23.61
N GLY A 427 3.66 8.53 22.52
CA GLY A 427 3.58 9.17 21.20
C GLY A 427 4.91 9.30 20.46
N ARG A 428 6.02 8.76 20.98
CA ARG A 428 7.31 8.90 20.29
C ARG A 428 7.35 8.07 19.00
N PRO A 429 8.10 8.51 17.96
CA PRO A 429 8.29 7.74 16.73
C PRO A 429 8.84 6.34 16.99
N ALA A 430 8.19 5.33 16.39
CA ALA A 430 8.65 3.96 16.45
C ALA A 430 8.22 3.17 15.21
N VAL A 431 9.03 2.15 14.88
CA VAL A 431 8.82 1.25 13.77
C VAL A 431 9.05 -0.18 14.24
N ALA A 432 8.08 -1.05 14.00
CA ALA A 432 8.26 -2.48 14.05
C ALA A 432 8.97 -2.95 12.78
N TYR A 433 9.84 -3.95 12.89
CA TYR A 433 10.45 -4.62 11.76
C TYR A 433 10.57 -6.12 12.00
N GLN A 434 10.44 -6.92 10.93
CA GLN A 434 10.68 -8.36 11.02
C GLN A 434 12.19 -8.66 11.06
N ALA A 435 12.75 -8.81 12.24
CA ALA A 435 14.13 -9.23 12.44
C ALA A 435 14.31 -10.69 11.98
N ARG A 436 15.29 -10.93 11.10
CA ARG A 436 15.68 -12.27 10.66
C ARG A 436 17.15 -12.52 10.93
N THR A 437 17.43 -13.62 11.60
CA THR A 437 18.78 -14.14 11.78
C THR A 437 18.84 -15.57 11.26
N LYS A 438 19.98 -16.25 11.46
CA LYS A 438 20.05 -17.71 11.27
C LYS A 438 19.14 -18.47 12.24
N ASP A 439 18.93 -17.91 13.44
CA ASP A 439 18.32 -18.60 14.57
C ASP A 439 16.85 -18.26 14.78
N TYR A 440 16.41 -17.07 14.39
CA TYR A 440 15.04 -16.62 14.64
C TYR A 440 14.47 -15.70 13.56
N ARG A 441 13.14 -15.59 13.58
CA ARG A 441 12.34 -14.68 12.78
C ARG A 441 11.20 -14.15 13.64
N GLU A 442 11.26 -12.88 14.02
CA GLU A 442 10.29 -12.26 14.93
C GLU A 442 10.13 -10.77 14.63
N MET A 443 9.11 -10.14 15.20
CA MET A 443 8.97 -8.69 15.15
C MET A 443 9.79 -8.06 16.28
N ARG A 444 10.59 -7.06 15.94
CA ARG A 444 11.33 -6.20 16.88
C ARG A 444 10.96 -4.74 16.60
N MET A 445 11.30 -3.87 17.53
CA MET A 445 11.02 -2.45 17.44
C MET A 445 12.32 -1.64 17.39
N VAL A 446 12.29 -0.56 16.62
CA VAL A 446 13.20 0.58 16.74
C VAL A 446 12.40 1.80 17.16
N SER A 447 12.83 2.52 18.19
CA SER A 447 12.14 3.70 18.73
C SER A 447 13.07 4.88 18.92
N TYR A 448 12.52 6.09 18.75
CA TYR A 448 13.25 7.34 18.83
C TYR A 448 13.23 7.90 20.25
N ASN A 449 14.39 7.88 20.91
CA ASN A 449 14.58 8.18 22.32
C ASN A 449 15.60 9.31 22.48
N ASN A 450 15.17 10.45 23.02
CA ASN A 450 16.05 11.55 23.42
C ASN A 450 17.09 11.94 22.34
N GLY A 451 16.66 12.06 21.08
CA GLY A 451 17.56 12.44 19.99
C GLY A 451 18.11 11.27 19.17
N GLN A 452 17.94 10.03 19.61
CA GLN A 452 18.60 8.85 19.01
C GLN A 452 17.66 7.67 18.78
N TRP A 453 17.90 6.90 17.73
CA TRP A 453 17.20 5.64 17.52
C TRP A 453 17.81 4.50 18.33
N VAL A 454 16.96 3.70 18.98
CA VAL A 454 17.35 2.48 19.70
C VAL A 454 16.62 1.30 19.05
N HIS A 455 17.37 0.34 18.50
CA HIS A 455 16.81 -0.80 17.77
C HIS A 455 16.83 -2.11 18.58
N SER A 456 16.39 -3.22 17.96
CA SER A 456 16.34 -4.56 18.55
C SER A 456 15.55 -4.65 19.86
N GLN A 457 14.62 -3.72 20.09
CA GLN A 457 13.75 -3.75 21.25
C GLN A 457 12.65 -4.80 21.05
N PRO A 458 12.14 -5.42 22.13
CA PRO A 458 10.93 -6.23 22.05
C PRO A 458 9.75 -5.36 21.61
N MET A 459 8.76 -5.98 20.95
CA MET A 459 7.51 -5.29 20.62
C MET A 459 6.82 -4.74 21.88
N PRO A 460 6.06 -3.63 21.78
CA PRO A 460 5.33 -3.08 22.92
C PRO A 460 4.47 -4.13 23.63
N GLY A 461 4.58 -4.19 24.96
CA GLY A 461 3.79 -5.09 25.80
C GLY A 461 4.08 -6.59 25.63
N THR A 462 5.25 -6.99 25.11
CA THR A 462 5.61 -8.42 24.97
C THR A 462 6.73 -8.89 25.88
N SER A 463 7.57 -8.00 26.41
CA SER A 463 8.78 -8.38 27.19
C SER A 463 8.52 -9.16 28.47
N LYS A 464 7.35 -8.98 29.08
CA LYS A 464 6.91 -9.68 30.30
C LYS A 464 5.70 -10.59 30.06
N ARG A 465 5.32 -10.77 28.80
CA ARG A 465 4.11 -11.52 28.44
C ARG A 465 4.36 -13.01 28.62
N THR A 466 3.53 -13.65 29.42
CA THR A 466 3.49 -15.12 29.53
C THR A 466 2.16 -15.64 29.02
N LEU A 467 2.17 -16.86 28.48
CA LEU A 467 0.96 -17.59 28.11
C LEU A 467 1.06 -19.01 28.67
N ARG A 468 0.01 -19.47 29.35
CA ARG A 468 -0.07 -20.82 29.90
C ARG A 468 -1.26 -21.57 29.31
N ASP A 469 -1.10 -22.86 29.09
CA ASP A 469 -2.18 -23.74 28.67
C ASP A 469 -3.15 -24.03 29.83
N ALA A 470 -4.20 -24.83 29.57
CA ALA A 470 -5.19 -25.21 30.57
C ALA A 470 -4.56 -25.97 31.77
N ASN A 471 -3.44 -26.67 31.56
CA ASN A 471 -2.68 -27.42 32.56
C ASN A 471 -1.59 -26.58 33.24
N ASN A 472 -1.62 -25.25 33.09
CA ASN A 472 -0.67 -24.30 33.65
C ASN A 472 0.77 -24.42 33.10
N LYS A 473 0.95 -25.11 31.98
CA LYS A 473 2.24 -25.23 31.30
C LYS A 473 2.47 -24.02 30.40
N GLU A 474 3.67 -23.47 30.44
CA GLU A 474 4.05 -22.31 29.64
C GLU A 474 4.10 -22.64 28.12
N ILE A 475 3.59 -21.71 27.33
CA ILE A 475 3.56 -21.74 25.86
C ILE A 475 4.58 -20.71 25.36
N ASN A 476 5.72 -21.22 24.88
CA ASN A 476 6.85 -20.38 24.46
C ASN A 476 6.73 -19.81 23.03
N LYS A 477 5.79 -20.30 22.23
CA LYS A 477 5.65 -19.94 20.81
C LYS A 477 4.32 -19.27 20.53
N ILE A 478 4.18 -18.06 21.06
CA ILE A 478 3.04 -17.18 20.77
C ILE A 478 3.25 -16.59 19.37
N VAL A 479 2.28 -16.78 18.48
CA VAL A 479 2.31 -16.23 17.11
C VAL A 479 1.67 -14.85 17.08
N SER A 480 0.50 -14.71 17.71
CA SER A 480 -0.20 -13.44 17.88
C SER A 480 -1.15 -13.53 19.08
N LEU A 481 -1.41 -12.40 19.73
CA LEU A 481 -2.40 -12.27 20.80
C LEU A 481 -3.06 -10.91 20.65
N GLU A 482 -4.38 -10.91 20.59
CA GLU A 482 -5.21 -9.72 20.41
C GLU A 482 -6.19 -9.62 21.58
N THR A 483 -6.15 -8.50 22.30
CA THR A 483 -7.08 -8.20 23.39
C THR A 483 -8.46 -7.86 22.83
N LEU A 484 -9.52 -8.33 23.46
CA LEU A 484 -10.90 -8.14 23.00
C LEU A 484 -11.59 -7.00 23.74
N GLY A 485 -12.32 -6.13 23.04
CA GLY A 485 -12.94 -4.94 23.67
C GLY A 485 -11.94 -3.81 23.89
N ASP A 486 -12.07 -3.08 25.01
CA ASP A 486 -11.16 -1.97 25.35
C ASP A 486 -9.75 -2.51 25.61
N SER A 487 -8.83 -2.23 24.68
CA SER A 487 -7.45 -2.70 24.69
C SER A 487 -6.68 -2.28 25.95
N LYS A 488 -7.12 -1.23 26.65
CA LYS A 488 -6.47 -0.72 27.88
C LYS A 488 -6.97 -1.38 29.16
N GLN A 489 -8.12 -2.06 29.11
CA GLN A 489 -8.77 -2.63 30.30
C GLN A 489 -9.17 -4.09 30.13
N SER A 490 -9.00 -4.66 28.94
CA SER A 490 -9.46 -6.01 28.66
C SER A 490 -8.58 -7.08 29.29
N ASN A 491 -9.26 -7.97 29.99
CA ASN A 491 -8.72 -9.19 30.56
C ASN A 491 -9.02 -10.41 29.68
N ASN A 492 -9.54 -10.22 28.47
CA ASN A 492 -9.88 -11.28 27.53
C ASN A 492 -9.12 -11.07 26.22
N ALA A 493 -8.67 -12.16 25.61
CA ALA A 493 -7.96 -12.15 24.35
C ALA A 493 -8.32 -13.36 23.49
N VAL A 494 -8.00 -13.24 22.21
CA VAL A 494 -7.79 -14.39 21.33
C VAL A 494 -6.31 -14.52 21.01
N VAL A 495 -5.85 -15.75 20.86
CA VAL A 495 -4.44 -16.06 20.71
C VAL A 495 -4.23 -17.13 19.64
N VAL A 496 -3.20 -16.93 18.83
CA VAL A 496 -2.64 -17.95 17.95
C VAL A 496 -1.28 -18.35 18.51
N TYR A 497 -1.05 -19.64 18.71
CA TYR A 497 0.21 -20.16 19.22
C TYR A 497 0.59 -21.53 18.62
N LYS A 498 1.82 -21.98 18.89
CA LYS A 498 2.26 -23.35 18.56
C LYS A 498 2.26 -24.23 19.80
N ASP A 499 1.51 -25.34 19.74
CA ASP A 499 1.53 -26.34 20.81
C ASP A 499 2.85 -27.13 20.84
N ALA A 500 3.00 -28.03 21.81
CA ALA A 500 4.19 -28.87 21.95
C ALA A 500 4.44 -29.82 20.75
N LYS A 501 3.43 -30.07 19.91
CA LYS A 501 3.52 -30.87 18.69
C LYS A 501 3.80 -30.01 17.45
N GLY A 502 3.86 -28.69 17.60
CA GLY A 502 4.04 -27.73 16.52
C GLY A 502 2.76 -27.41 15.71
N ASN A 503 1.59 -27.85 16.18
CA ASN A 503 0.31 -27.49 15.57
C ASN A 503 0.03 -26.01 15.78
N SER A 504 -0.70 -25.39 14.84
CA SER A 504 -1.23 -24.04 15.04
C SER A 504 -2.54 -24.13 15.79
N VAL A 505 -2.62 -23.46 16.93
CA VAL A 505 -3.82 -23.42 17.79
C VAL A 505 -4.40 -22.01 17.74
N PHE A 506 -5.73 -21.91 17.63
CA PHE A 506 -6.49 -20.69 17.90
C PHE A 506 -7.32 -20.89 19.16
N ALA A 507 -7.21 -19.98 20.11
CA ALA A 507 -7.84 -20.12 21.42
C ALA A 507 -8.29 -18.76 21.98
N THR A 508 -9.19 -18.80 22.97
CA THR A 508 -9.45 -17.66 23.86
C THR A 508 -8.58 -17.77 25.10
N ALA A 509 -8.17 -16.63 25.64
CA ALA A 509 -7.35 -16.54 26.83
C ALA A 509 -7.81 -15.40 27.74
N THR A 510 -7.57 -15.55 29.04
CA THR A 510 -7.83 -14.53 30.06
C THR A 510 -6.54 -14.10 30.75
N SER A 511 -6.55 -12.89 31.30
CA SER A 511 -5.49 -12.37 32.18
C SER A 511 -6.08 -11.61 33.35
N THR A 512 -5.36 -11.51 34.46
CA THR A 512 -5.73 -10.66 35.60
C THR A 512 -4.95 -9.34 35.63
N ASN A 513 -3.88 -9.23 34.84
CA ASN A 513 -2.94 -8.11 34.86
C ASN A 513 -2.51 -7.65 33.45
N GLY A 514 -3.10 -8.22 32.39
CA GLY A 514 -2.77 -7.94 30.98
C GLY A 514 -1.44 -8.53 30.50
N GLN A 515 -0.67 -9.21 31.35
CA GLN A 515 0.67 -9.74 31.04
C GLN A 515 0.74 -11.26 31.16
N ASP A 516 0.10 -11.82 32.18
CA ASP A 516 0.04 -13.26 32.43
C ASP A 516 -1.27 -13.81 31.89
N TRP A 517 -1.19 -14.46 30.73
CA TRP A 517 -2.34 -15.00 30.03
C TRP A 517 -2.49 -16.49 30.28
N ARG A 518 -3.74 -16.95 30.40
CA ARG A 518 -4.09 -18.37 30.47
C ARG A 518 -5.09 -18.71 29.39
N VAL A 519 -4.83 -19.78 28.64
CA VAL A 519 -5.79 -20.33 27.68
C VAL A 519 -7.00 -20.85 28.43
N ASP A 520 -8.18 -20.32 28.09
CA ASP A 520 -9.46 -20.78 28.64
C ASP A 520 -10.04 -21.89 27.77
N LYS A 521 -10.02 -21.69 26.45
CA LYS A 521 -10.64 -22.60 25.48
C LYS A 521 -9.90 -22.59 24.15
N GLU A 522 -9.39 -23.75 23.77
CA GLU A 522 -8.97 -23.98 22.39
C GLU A 522 -10.19 -24.10 21.48
N GLN A 523 -10.24 -23.30 20.43
CA GLN A 523 -11.29 -23.41 19.42
C GLN A 523 -10.95 -24.53 18.42
N PHE A 524 -9.67 -24.63 18.04
CA PHE A 524 -9.15 -25.72 17.21
C PHE A 524 -7.61 -25.76 17.23
N SER A 525 -7.06 -26.96 16.97
CA SER A 525 -5.63 -27.22 16.80
C SER A 525 -5.38 -27.93 15.47
N LEU A 526 -4.53 -27.34 14.62
CA LEU A 526 -4.35 -27.76 13.22
C LEU A 526 -2.88 -28.08 12.91
N SER A 527 -2.64 -29.32 12.47
CA SER A 527 -1.32 -29.77 12.02
C SER A 527 -0.98 -29.23 10.64
N LYS A 528 0.28 -28.79 10.46
CA LYS A 528 0.81 -28.26 9.19
C LYS A 528 -0.04 -27.12 8.59
N ALA A 529 -0.73 -26.37 9.44
CA ALA A 529 -1.52 -25.21 9.04
C ALA A 529 -0.82 -23.90 9.47
N ARG A 530 -1.09 -22.82 8.75
CA ARG A 530 -0.78 -21.45 9.16
C ARG A 530 -2.09 -20.74 9.46
N ILE A 531 -2.14 -20.04 10.59
CA ILE A 531 -3.24 -19.16 10.97
C ILE A 531 -2.66 -17.75 10.97
N MET A 532 -3.26 -16.84 10.20
CA MET A 532 -3.07 -15.40 10.35
C MET A 532 -4.33 -14.84 11.01
N MET A 533 -4.14 -13.87 11.90
CA MET A 533 -5.21 -13.22 12.64
C MET A 533 -5.10 -11.72 12.41
N GLU A 534 -6.21 -11.10 12.04
CA GLU A 534 -6.36 -9.66 11.85
C GLU A 534 -7.47 -9.17 12.79
N ALA A 535 -7.18 -8.15 13.60
CA ALA A 535 -8.17 -7.55 14.48
C ALA A 535 -9.14 -6.70 13.66
N VAL A 536 -10.44 -6.82 13.95
CA VAL A 536 -11.47 -5.91 13.43
C VAL A 536 -11.77 -4.89 14.51
N LYS A 537 -11.41 -3.63 14.25
CA LYS A 537 -11.52 -2.56 15.24
C LYS A 537 -12.60 -1.55 14.91
N ASP A 538 -13.28 -1.04 15.94
CA ASP A 538 -14.20 0.08 15.82
C ASP A 538 -13.48 1.44 15.84
N LYS A 539 -14.24 2.54 15.76
CA LYS A 539 -13.69 3.91 15.78
C LYS A 539 -13.00 4.29 17.10
N SER A 540 -13.23 3.54 18.17
CA SER A 540 -12.61 3.73 19.48
C SER A 540 -11.40 2.81 19.68
N ASP A 541 -10.94 2.13 18.62
CA ASP A 541 -9.85 1.14 18.64
C ASP A 541 -10.19 -0.13 19.46
N ASN A 542 -11.47 -0.38 19.74
CA ASN A 542 -11.89 -1.62 20.40
C ASN A 542 -11.95 -2.76 19.39
N THR A 543 -11.41 -3.92 19.75
CA THR A 543 -11.53 -5.12 18.91
C THR A 543 -12.93 -5.73 19.05
N VAL A 544 -13.74 -5.62 17.99
CA VAL A 544 -15.12 -6.11 17.90
C VAL A 544 -15.23 -7.51 17.26
N GLY A 545 -14.15 -8.00 16.67
CA GLY A 545 -14.03 -9.34 16.11
C GLY A 545 -12.61 -9.59 15.60
N VAL A 546 -12.33 -10.80 15.11
CA VAL A 546 -11.08 -11.09 14.41
C VAL A 546 -11.33 -11.87 13.13
N ILE A 547 -10.63 -11.52 12.06
CA ILE A 547 -10.64 -12.29 10.81
C ILE A 547 -9.45 -13.25 10.84
N LEU A 548 -9.72 -14.53 10.59
CA LEU A 548 -8.70 -15.57 10.49
C LEU A 548 -8.49 -15.99 9.04
N SER A 549 -7.24 -16.03 8.60
CA SER A 549 -6.83 -16.73 7.37
C SER A 549 -6.19 -18.05 7.74
N ILE A 550 -6.86 -19.16 7.46
CA ILE A 550 -6.35 -20.49 7.74
C ILE A 550 -5.91 -21.12 6.42
N LYS A 551 -4.62 -21.46 6.32
CA LYS A 551 -4.04 -22.16 5.16
C LYS A 551 -3.44 -23.49 5.55
N ARG A 552 -3.80 -24.55 4.81
CA ARG A 552 -3.21 -25.90 4.91
C ARG A 552 -3.03 -26.47 3.50
N GLY A 553 -1.77 -26.57 3.06
CA GLY A 553 -1.47 -26.96 1.67
C GLY A 553 -2.12 -26.01 0.66
N ALA A 554 -2.92 -26.55 -0.26
CA ALA A 554 -3.68 -25.80 -1.25
C ALA A 554 -5.03 -25.26 -0.74
N ALA A 555 -5.46 -25.65 0.48
CA ALA A 555 -6.68 -25.15 1.10
C ALA A 555 -6.39 -23.82 1.82
N GLN A 556 -7.21 -22.80 1.55
CA GLN A 556 -7.21 -21.54 2.29
C GLN A 556 -8.64 -21.02 2.41
N ARG A 557 -9.01 -20.56 3.61
CA ARG A 557 -10.34 -20.01 3.93
C ARG A 557 -10.22 -18.82 4.88
N LEU A 558 -11.20 -17.92 4.80
CA LEU A 558 -11.38 -16.82 5.74
C LEU A 558 -12.53 -17.12 6.71
N TYR A 559 -12.36 -16.70 7.95
CA TYR A 559 -13.31 -16.89 9.04
C TYR A 559 -13.44 -15.59 9.80
N LEU A 560 -14.65 -15.29 10.27
CA LEU A 560 -14.88 -14.21 11.23
C LEU A 560 -15.14 -14.86 12.59
N TRP A 561 -14.32 -14.56 13.59
CA TRP A 561 -14.62 -14.89 14.97
C TRP A 561 -15.18 -13.65 15.67
N GLN A 562 -16.37 -13.78 16.24
CA GLN A 562 -17.11 -12.66 16.84
C GLN A 562 -18.00 -13.18 17.96
N ASP A 563 -17.90 -12.57 19.15
CA ASP A 563 -18.60 -12.96 20.39
C ASP A 563 -18.52 -14.46 20.69
N GLY A 564 -17.31 -15.01 20.80
CA GLY A 564 -17.11 -16.38 21.27
C GLY A 564 -17.31 -17.48 20.23
N ALA A 565 -17.68 -17.15 18.98
CA ALA A 565 -17.97 -18.13 17.94
C ALA A 565 -17.43 -17.73 16.56
N LEU A 566 -17.15 -18.74 15.73
CA LEU A 566 -16.97 -18.54 14.29
C LEU A 566 -18.32 -18.23 13.63
N ARG A 567 -18.31 -17.29 12.68
CA ARG A 567 -19.49 -16.84 11.93
C ARG A 567 -19.26 -17.19 10.46
N GLY A 568 -19.77 -18.33 10.03
CA GLY A 568 -19.77 -18.75 8.63
C GLY A 568 -21.03 -18.31 7.86
N VAL A 569 -21.00 -18.50 6.55
CA VAL A 569 -22.15 -18.33 5.63
C VAL A 569 -22.79 -19.67 5.34
#